data_AF-A0A814XMB1-F1
#
_entry.id   AF-A0A814XMB1-F1
#
_cell.length_a   1.000
_cell.length_b   1.000
_cell.length_c   1.000
_cell.angle_alpha   90.00
_cell.angle_beta   90.00
_cell.angle_gamma   90.00
#
_symmetry.space_group_name_H-M   'P 1'
#
loop_
_entity.id
_entity.type
_entity.pdbx_description
1 polymer ?
#
loop_
_entity_poly.entity_id
_entity_poly.type
_entity_poly.pdbx_seq_one_letter_code
_entity_poly.pdbx_strand_id
1 'polypeptide(L)'
;MSEHIDLPCHSSRSSLLSSSSGYNNYRGLLNLVYVLLAMGSGRLVLENLLKYGLLVQIDLPVKFLRDPTQWPALTLILLVNIFILITYYLELKAKSILLQLVTLIMLLIFPVVYIWIRKPNPVGAFLAVSIYLIVFLKLVSYIHINWLCRKQYI
;
A
#
# COMPACT_ATOMS: atom_id res chain seq x y z
N MET A 1 -5.89 38.64 -0.87
CA MET A 1 -6.65 37.69 -1.72
C MET A 1 -5.65 36.60 -2.14
N SER A 2 -5.40 35.52 -1.43
CA SER A 2 -6.29 34.56 -0.75
C SER A 2 -5.59 33.91 0.47
N GLU A 3 -6.23 33.96 1.62
CA GLU A 3 -5.73 33.51 2.92
C GLU A 3 -6.42 32.20 3.36
N HIS A 4 -6.36 31.14 2.54
CA HIS A 4 -6.97 29.84 2.89
C HIS A 4 -6.25 28.64 2.28
N ILE A 5 -5.15 28.23 2.91
CA ILE A 5 -4.45 26.95 2.67
C ILE A 5 -3.77 26.71 4.04
N ASP A 6 -4.23 25.93 5.01
CA ASP A 6 -4.85 24.61 5.00
C ASP A 6 -5.62 24.42 6.32
N LEU A 7 -6.95 24.34 6.26
CA LEU A 7 -7.70 23.74 7.35
C LEU A 7 -7.97 22.28 6.96
N PRO A 8 -7.62 21.28 7.79
CA PRO A 8 -8.02 19.92 7.52
C PRO A 8 -9.55 19.90 7.48
N CYS A 9 -10.12 19.82 6.27
CA CYS A 9 -11.56 19.66 6.05
C CYS A 9 -12.06 18.27 6.50
N HIS A 10 -11.12 17.38 6.82
CA HIS A 10 -11.38 16.06 7.38
C HIS A 10 -11.88 16.18 8.82
N SER A 11 -13.19 16.03 8.99
CA SER A 11 -13.79 15.71 10.28
C SER A 11 -13.75 14.20 10.51
N SER A 12 -13.60 13.79 11.77
CA SER A 12 -13.69 12.37 12.16
C SER A 12 -15.12 11.88 11.88
N ARG A 13 -15.29 11.20 10.75
CA ARG A 13 -16.55 10.59 10.34
C ARG A 13 -16.35 9.09 10.22
N SER A 14 -17.20 8.32 10.88
CA SER A 14 -17.23 6.87 10.69
C SER A 14 -17.58 6.55 9.24
N SER A 15 -16.85 5.61 8.64
CA SER A 15 -17.16 5.11 7.29
C SER A 15 -18.64 4.75 7.20
N LEU A 16 -19.29 5.03 6.07
CA LEU A 16 -20.71 4.71 5.88
C LEU A 16 -21.02 3.20 6.00
N LEU A 17 -19.99 2.36 5.75
CA LEU A 17 -20.04 0.92 5.92
C LEU A 17 -19.76 0.46 7.37
N SER A 18 -19.39 1.38 8.27
CA SER A 18 -19.19 1.09 9.68
C SER A 18 -20.55 0.95 10.37
N SER A 19 -20.72 -0.12 11.14
CA SER A 19 -21.91 -0.37 11.96
C SER A 19 -22.23 0.76 12.95
N SER A 20 -21.27 1.65 13.25
CA SER A 20 -21.41 2.81 14.13
C SER A 20 -21.86 4.11 13.43
N SER A 21 -22.06 4.11 12.11
CA SER A 21 -22.38 5.32 11.33
C SER A 21 -23.87 5.74 11.40
N GLY A 22 -24.74 4.94 12.04
CA GLY A 22 -26.18 5.22 12.15
C GLY A 22 -26.99 4.91 10.89
N TYR A 23 -26.36 4.36 9.84
CA TYR A 23 -27.05 3.90 8.62
C TYR A 23 -27.62 2.48 8.86
N ASN A 24 -28.91 2.39 9.17
CA ASN A 24 -29.51 1.22 9.83
C ASN A 24 -29.75 -0.03 8.95
N ASN A 25 -29.38 -0.06 7.67
CA ASN A 25 -29.93 -1.08 6.75
C ASN A 25 -28.95 -1.86 5.86
N TYR A 26 -27.69 -2.07 6.27
CA TYR A 26 -26.79 -3.01 5.57
C TYR A 26 -26.66 -4.38 6.25
N ARG A 27 -27.27 -4.56 7.42
CA ARG A 27 -27.19 -5.82 8.19
C ARG A 27 -27.72 -7.01 7.39
N GLY A 28 -28.80 -6.82 6.61
CA GLY A 28 -29.36 -7.86 5.74
C GLY A 28 -28.39 -8.30 4.62
N LEU A 29 -27.73 -7.35 3.98
CA LEU A 29 -26.76 -7.63 2.91
C LEU A 29 -25.47 -8.25 3.47
N LEU A 30 -24.95 -7.75 4.59
CA LEU A 30 -23.78 -8.37 5.25
C LEU A 30 -24.10 -9.79 5.73
N ASN A 31 -25.27 -10.01 6.35
CA ASN A 31 -25.69 -11.35 6.75
C ASN A 31 -25.81 -12.29 5.54
N LEU A 32 -26.36 -11.80 4.42
CA LEU A 32 -26.41 -12.57 3.18
C LEU A 32 -25.01 -12.94 2.68
N VAL A 33 -24.05 -12.01 2.69
CA VAL A 33 -22.64 -12.31 2.33
C VAL A 33 -22.05 -13.36 3.26
N TYR A 34 -22.26 -13.27 4.58
CA TYR A 34 -21.78 -14.29 5.52
C TYR A 34 -22.40 -15.66 5.25
N VAL A 35 -23.72 -15.73 5.04
CA VAL A 35 -24.43 -16.98 4.76
C VAL A 35 -23.97 -17.59 3.43
N LEU A 36 -23.85 -16.79 2.36
CA LEU A 36 -23.38 -17.25 1.06
C LEU A 36 -21.91 -17.70 1.11
N LEU A 37 -21.05 -17.00 1.85
CA LEU A 37 -19.66 -17.40 2.05
C LEU A 37 -19.57 -18.73 2.82
N ALA A 38 -20.35 -18.87 3.89
CA ALA A 38 -20.38 -20.08 4.72
C ALA A 38 -20.93 -21.28 3.95
N MET A 39 -22.06 -21.13 3.26
CA MET A 39 -22.67 -22.20 2.46
C MET A 39 -21.83 -22.55 1.22
N GLY A 40 -21.27 -21.56 0.54
CA GLY A 40 -20.53 -21.75 -0.71
C GLY A 40 -19.11 -22.27 -0.51
N SER A 41 -18.40 -21.82 0.52
CA SER A 41 -16.99 -22.15 0.75
C SER A 41 -16.76 -23.08 1.94
N GLY A 42 -17.71 -23.20 2.87
CA GLY A 42 -17.52 -23.93 4.14
C GLY A 42 -17.19 -25.41 3.94
N ARG A 43 -17.90 -26.09 3.04
CA ARG A 43 -17.64 -27.51 2.73
C ARG A 43 -16.22 -27.72 2.19
N LEU A 44 -15.80 -26.89 1.24
CA LEU A 44 -14.48 -26.97 0.60
C LEU A 44 -13.35 -26.64 1.59
N VAL A 45 -13.57 -25.64 2.45
CA VAL A 45 -12.60 -25.27 3.50
C VAL A 45 -12.46 -26.39 4.53
N LEU A 46 -13.56 -26.97 4.99
CA LEU A 46 -13.54 -28.09 5.94
C LEU A 46 -12.87 -29.34 5.35
N GLU A 47 -13.19 -29.67 4.10
CA GLU A 47 -12.57 -30.80 3.41
C GLU A 47 -11.06 -30.59 3.20
N ASN A 48 -10.64 -29.39 2.80
CA ASN A 48 -9.22 -29.05 2.67
C ASN A 48 -8.51 -29.05 4.02
N LEU A 49 -9.15 -28.57 5.09
CA LEU A 49 -8.58 -28.54 6.43
C LEU A 49 -8.42 -29.96 7.00
N LEU A 50 -9.35 -30.88 6.74
CA LEU A 50 -9.25 -32.27 7.19
C LEU A 50 -8.27 -33.10 6.35
N LYS A 51 -8.21 -32.89 5.02
CA LYS A 51 -7.30 -33.63 4.13
C LYS A 51 -5.86 -33.16 4.22
N TYR A 52 -5.65 -31.84 4.23
CA TYR A 52 -4.31 -31.26 4.14
C TYR A 52 -3.85 -30.63 5.47
N GLY A 53 -4.72 -30.50 6.47
CA GLY A 53 -4.38 -29.77 7.71
C GLY A 53 -4.09 -28.29 7.46
N LEU A 54 -3.63 -27.59 8.49
CA LEU A 54 -3.03 -26.27 8.35
C LEU A 54 -1.60 -26.42 7.79
N LEU A 55 -1.47 -26.57 6.47
CA LEU A 55 -0.18 -26.71 5.79
C LEU A 55 0.53 -25.36 5.60
N VAL A 56 0.41 -24.46 6.59
CA VAL A 56 1.10 -23.17 6.60
C VAL A 56 2.47 -23.41 7.21
N GLN A 57 3.53 -23.32 6.40
CA GLN A 57 4.90 -23.37 6.91
C GLN A 57 5.14 -22.15 7.81
N ILE A 58 5.16 -22.38 9.12
CA ILE A 58 5.38 -21.34 10.15
C ILE A 58 6.80 -20.77 10.07
N ASP A 59 7.72 -21.46 9.38
CA ASP A 59 9.11 -21.03 9.15
C ASP A 59 9.27 -19.96 8.06
N LEU A 60 8.17 -19.47 7.48
CA LEU A 60 8.16 -18.43 6.45
C LEU A 60 9.02 -17.18 6.78
N PRO A 61 8.94 -16.58 7.99
CA PRO A 61 9.76 -15.41 8.32
C PRO A 61 11.24 -15.75 8.52
N VAL A 62 11.56 -16.98 8.96
CA VAL A 62 12.95 -17.42 9.18
C VAL A 62 13.64 -17.73 7.84
N LYS A 63 12.93 -18.32 6.87
CA LYS A 63 13.42 -18.51 5.50
C LYS A 63 13.62 -17.17 4.77
N PHE A 64 12.79 -16.17 5.05
CA PHE A 64 12.94 -14.83 4.50
C PHE A 64 14.25 -14.14 4.93
N LEU A 65 14.61 -14.26 6.22
CA LEU A 65 15.86 -13.70 6.76
C LEU A 65 17.11 -14.38 6.19
N ARG A 66 17.01 -15.64 5.78
CA ARG A 66 18.14 -16.43 5.27
C ARG A 66 18.45 -16.16 3.80
N ASP A 67 17.42 -15.97 2.97
CA ASP A 67 17.57 -15.70 1.54
C ASP A 67 16.59 -14.61 1.05
N PRO A 68 16.95 -13.32 1.16
CA PRO A 68 16.08 -12.20 0.79
C PRO A 68 15.77 -12.14 -0.71
N THR A 69 16.46 -12.93 -1.54
CA THR A 69 16.28 -13.04 -2.99
C THR A 69 15.26 -14.08 -3.42
N GLN A 70 14.83 -14.97 -2.51
CA GLN A 70 13.82 -16.01 -2.78
C GLN A 70 12.40 -15.44 -2.81
N TRP A 71 12.16 -14.30 -2.14
CA TRP A 71 10.85 -13.65 -2.05
C TRP A 71 10.88 -12.24 -2.66
N PRO A 72 11.00 -12.13 -4.00
CA PRO A 72 11.17 -10.85 -4.70
C PRO A 72 10.12 -9.78 -4.38
N ALA A 73 8.88 -10.18 -4.05
CA ALA A 73 7.82 -9.23 -3.69
C ALA A 73 8.08 -8.54 -2.34
N LEU A 74 8.57 -9.27 -1.33
CA LEU A 74 8.89 -8.70 -0.02
C LEU A 74 10.13 -7.80 -0.10
N THR A 75 11.13 -8.20 -0.90
CA THR A 75 12.33 -7.39 -1.15
C THR A 75 11.97 -6.03 -1.74
N LEU A 76 11.04 -5.99 -2.71
CA LEU A 76 10.52 -4.75 -3.27
C LEU A 76 9.84 -3.88 -2.21
N ILE A 77 9.00 -4.47 -1.36
CA ILE A 77 8.29 -3.73 -0.31
C ILE A 77 9.28 -3.09 0.68
N LEU A 78 10.35 -3.79 1.08
CA LEU A 78 11.37 -3.21 1.94
C LEU A 78 12.10 -2.06 1.24
N LEU A 79 12.45 -2.23 -0.03
CA LEU A 79 13.20 -1.24 -0.81
C LEU A 79 12.43 0.06 -1.05
N VAL A 80 11.09 0.02 -1.06
CA VAL A 80 10.26 1.24 -1.16
C VAL A 80 10.57 2.23 -0.04
N ASN A 81 10.91 1.74 1.17
CA ASN A 81 11.23 2.60 2.31
C ASN A 81 12.49 3.43 2.08
N ILE A 82 13.47 2.88 1.36
CA ILE A 82 14.71 3.61 1.03
C ILE A 82 14.38 4.79 0.11
N PHE A 83 13.51 4.61 -0.90
CA PHE A 83 13.07 5.71 -1.77
C PHE A 83 12.33 6.82 -1.01
N ILE A 84 11.52 6.45 0.00
CA ILE A 84 10.84 7.40 0.88
C ILE A 84 11.88 8.25 1.65
N LEU A 85 12.88 7.60 2.24
CA LEU A 85 13.95 8.29 2.97
C LEU A 85 14.78 9.22 2.07
N ILE A 86 15.10 8.79 0.85
CA ILE A 86 15.82 9.62 -0.13
C ILE A 86 14.99 10.87 -0.47
N THR A 87 13.70 10.71 -0.76
CA THR A 87 12.81 11.82 -1.11
C THR A 87 12.69 12.83 0.05
N TYR A 88 12.58 12.32 1.29
CA TYR A 88 12.58 13.13 2.50
C TYR A 88 13.90 13.90 2.68
N TYR A 89 15.04 13.24 2.47
CA TYR A 89 16.35 13.89 2.59
C TYR A 89 16.59 14.97 1.53
N LEU A 90 16.12 14.74 0.31
CA LEU A 90 16.17 15.74 -0.77
C LEU A 90 15.35 16.98 -0.42
N GLU A 91 14.19 16.77 0.20
CA GLU A 91 13.31 17.85 0.63
C GLU A 91 13.93 18.68 1.76
N LEU A 92 14.53 18.02 2.77
CA LEU A 92 15.19 18.68 3.88
C LEU A 92 16.34 19.60 3.42
N LYS A 93 17.08 19.17 2.39
CA LYS A 93 18.17 19.95 1.80
C LYS A 93 17.70 21.02 0.80
N ALA A 94 16.39 21.24 0.68
CA ALA A 94 15.78 22.16 -0.28
C ALA A 94 16.36 22.04 -1.69
N LYS A 95 16.68 20.81 -2.12
CA LYS A 95 17.24 20.57 -3.46
C LYS A 95 16.18 20.83 -4.53
N SER A 96 16.64 21.15 -5.74
CA SER A 96 15.82 21.47 -6.90
C SER A 96 14.69 20.45 -7.11
N ILE A 97 13.51 20.95 -7.45
CA ILE A 97 12.31 20.14 -7.76
C ILE A 97 12.58 19.08 -8.83
N LEU A 98 13.54 19.35 -9.72
CA LEU A 98 14.02 18.44 -10.75
C LEU A 98 14.58 17.13 -10.17
N LEU A 99 15.37 17.18 -9.09
CA LEU A 99 15.91 15.98 -8.44
C LEU A 99 14.81 15.13 -7.80
N GLN A 100 13.79 15.79 -7.25
CA GLN A 100 12.64 15.10 -6.65
C GLN A 100 11.79 14.43 -7.73
N LEU A 101 11.61 15.10 -8.87
CA LEU A 101 10.90 14.56 -10.02
C LEU A 101 11.64 13.36 -10.63
N VAL A 102 12.97 13.41 -10.74
CA VAL A 102 13.79 12.26 -11.15
C VAL A 102 13.63 11.09 -10.18
N THR A 103 13.61 11.37 -8.87
CA THR A 103 13.43 10.33 -7.84
C THR A 103 12.04 9.67 -7.93
N LEU A 104 10.99 10.45 -8.19
CA LEU A 104 9.63 9.94 -8.43
C LEU A 104 9.54 9.06 -9.68
N ILE A 105 10.20 9.46 -10.78
CA ILE A 105 10.26 8.64 -12.00
C ILE A 105 10.98 7.32 -11.73
N MET A 106 12.11 7.37 -11.01
CA MET A 106 12.85 6.18 -10.62
C MET A 106 12.01 5.23 -9.75
N LEU A 107 11.20 5.77 -8.83
CA LEU A 107 10.29 4.97 -8.01
C LEU A 107 9.28 4.16 -8.84
N LEU A 108 8.82 4.67 -9.98
CA LEU A 108 7.87 3.99 -10.87
C LEU A 108 8.54 2.95 -11.77
N ILE A 109 9.71 3.28 -12.32
CA ILE A 109 10.43 2.40 -13.27
C ILE A 109 11.07 1.23 -12.54
N PHE A 110 11.59 1.44 -11.34
CA PHE A 110 12.29 0.42 -10.55
C PHE A 110 11.49 -0.88 -10.33
N PRO A 111 10.25 -0.88 -9.81
CA PRO A 111 9.49 -2.10 -9.60
C PRO A 111 9.18 -2.83 -10.91
N VAL A 112 8.95 -2.10 -12.01
CA VAL A 112 8.66 -2.68 -13.33
C VAL A 112 9.87 -3.46 -13.85
N VAL A 113 11.05 -2.84 -13.81
CA VAL A 113 12.30 -3.49 -14.25
C VAL A 113 12.63 -4.69 -13.36
N TYR A 114 12.47 -4.56 -12.05
CA TYR A 114 12.74 -5.66 -11.11
C TYR A 114 11.83 -6.87 -11.35
N ILE A 115 10.53 -6.63 -11.58
CA ILE A 115 9.55 -7.69 -11.88
C ILE A 115 9.88 -8.35 -13.23
N TRP A 116 10.28 -7.57 -14.23
CA TRP A 116 10.66 -8.10 -15.54
C TRP A 116 11.82 -9.09 -15.47
N ILE A 117 12.83 -8.79 -14.66
CA ILE A 117 14.03 -9.63 -14.51
C ILE A 117 13.74 -10.87 -13.67
N ARG A 118 13.06 -10.72 -12.53
CA ARG A 118 12.93 -11.78 -11.52
C ARG A 118 11.72 -12.68 -11.71
N LYS A 119 10.76 -12.31 -12.57
CA LYS A 119 9.52 -13.05 -12.85
C LYS A 119 8.85 -13.61 -11.58
N PRO A 120 8.51 -12.76 -10.60
CA PRO A 120 7.85 -13.18 -9.36
C PRO A 120 6.46 -13.76 -9.60
N ASN A 121 5.91 -14.43 -8.58
CA ASN A 121 4.50 -14.85 -8.57
C ASN A 121 3.59 -13.65 -8.89
N PRO A 122 2.64 -13.78 -9.85
CA PRO A 122 1.75 -12.70 -10.25
C PRO A 122 1.00 -12.03 -9.09
N VAL A 123 0.60 -12.79 -8.05
CA VAL A 123 -0.10 -12.23 -6.89
C VAL A 123 0.81 -11.33 -6.05
N GLY A 124 2.04 -11.78 -5.81
CA GLY A 124 3.04 -10.99 -5.07
C GLY A 124 3.49 -9.76 -5.85
N ALA A 125 3.61 -9.88 -7.18
CA ALA A 125 3.92 -8.76 -8.07
C ALA A 125 2.83 -7.68 -8.01
N PHE A 126 1.55 -8.08 -8.09
CA PHE A 126 0.42 -7.17 -8.01
C PHE A 126 0.42 -6.38 -6.69
N LEU A 127 0.55 -7.06 -5.55
CA LEU A 127 0.59 -6.42 -4.23
C LEU A 127 1.77 -5.44 -4.11
N ALA A 128 2.96 -5.84 -4.57
CA ALA A 128 4.13 -4.96 -4.54
C ALA A 128 3.91 -3.70 -5.38
N VAL A 129 3.42 -3.84 -6.62
CA VAL A 129 3.13 -2.67 -7.49
C VAL A 129 2.05 -1.78 -6.89
N SER A 130 1.00 -2.34 -6.31
CA SER A 130 -0.04 -1.56 -5.61
C SER A 130 0.55 -0.70 -4.48
N ILE A 131 1.47 -1.26 -3.69
CA ILE A 131 2.15 -0.50 -2.62
C ILE A 131 3.00 0.62 -3.21
N TYR A 132 3.77 0.35 -4.28
CA TYR A 132 4.56 1.37 -4.96
C TYR A 132 3.69 2.51 -5.52
N LEU A 133 2.52 2.20 -6.09
CA LEU A 133 1.57 3.20 -6.57
C LEU A 133 1.02 4.07 -5.43
N ILE A 134 0.66 3.47 -4.30
CA ILE A 134 0.20 4.21 -3.11
C ILE A 134 1.29 5.16 -2.61
N VAL A 135 2.54 4.69 -2.52
CA VAL A 135 3.68 5.50 -2.08
C VAL A 135 3.96 6.63 -3.07
N PHE A 136 3.92 6.36 -4.37
CA PHE A 136 4.08 7.38 -5.41
C PHE A 136 3.04 8.50 -5.25
N LEU A 137 1.76 8.15 -5.11
CA LEU A 137 0.69 9.14 -4.93
C LEU A 137 0.89 9.97 -3.65
N LYS A 138 1.32 9.34 -2.56
CA LYS A 138 1.63 10.05 -1.31
C LYS A 138 2.81 11.01 -1.46
N LEU A 139 3.89 10.61 -2.12
CA LEU A 139 5.08 11.45 -2.32
C LEU A 139 4.80 12.63 -3.25
N VAL A 140 4.00 12.44 -4.30
CA VAL A 140 3.54 13.55 -5.17
C VAL A 140 2.75 14.56 -4.36
N SER A 141 1.80 14.12 -3.53
CA SER A 141 1.04 15.00 -2.64
C SER A 141 1.96 15.75 -1.66
N TYR A 142 2.95 15.07 -1.09
CA TYR A 142 3.92 15.66 -0.16
C TYR A 142 4.74 16.78 -0.82
N ILE A 143 5.32 16.52 -2.00
CA ILE A 143 6.12 17.52 -2.73
C ILE A 143 5.24 18.70 -3.14
N HIS A 144 4.01 18.46 -3.60
CA HIS A 144 3.10 19.51 -4.03
C HIS A 144 2.74 20.48 -2.89
N ILE A 145 2.33 19.93 -1.74
CA ILE A 145 1.97 20.75 -0.56
C ILE A 145 3.19 21.52 -0.05
N ASN A 146 4.35 20.88 0.10
CA ASN A 146 5.53 21.59 0.60
C ASN A 146 6.05 22.67 -0.36
N TRP A 147 5.90 22.47 -1.67
CA TRP A 147 6.23 23.50 -2.65
C TRP A 147 5.29 24.70 -2.53
N LEU A 148 3.99 24.46 -2.32
CA LEU A 148 3.00 25.50 -2.10
C LEU A 148 3.30 26.30 -0.82
N CYS A 149 3.56 25.63 0.29
CA CYS A 149 3.93 26.29 1.55
C CYS A 149 5.17 27.18 1.36
N ARG A 150 6.21 26.72 0.66
CA ARG A 150 7.42 27.51 0.40
C ARG A 150 7.15 28.79 -0.39
N LYS A 151 6.21 28.76 -1.34
CA LYS A 151 5.82 29.95 -2.11
C LYS A 151 5.07 31.00 -1.29
N GLN A 152 4.48 30.63 -0.16
CA GLN A 152 3.76 31.56 0.72
C GLN A 152 4.65 32.21 1.78
N TYR A 153 5.82 31.64 2.09
CA TYR A 153 6.77 32.21 3.04
C TYR A 153 7.80 33.17 2.41
N ILE A 154 7.86 33.26 1.07
CA ILE A 154 8.71 34.17 0.29
C ILE A 154 7.83 35.25 -0.32
#